data_AF-A0A0N4TZ83-F1
#
_entry.id   AF-A0A0N4TZ83-F1
#
_cell.length_a   1.000
_cell.length_b   1.000
_cell.length_c   1.000
_cell.angle_alpha   90.00
_cell.angle_beta   90.00
_cell.angle_gamma   90.00
#
_symmetry.space_group_name_H-M   'P 1'
#
loop_
_entity.id
_entity.type
_entity.pdbx_description
1 polymer ?
#
loop_
_entity_poly.entity_id
_entity_poly.type
_entity_poly.pdbx_seq_one_letter_code
_entity_poly.pdbx_strand_id
1 'polypeptide(L)'
;FFFRVNQKDYLFEAIPLPKNANQFYGFSQFACGLNEFLSNDEKLSAPPTDSRFRPDLKALENADTSRAIEAKANLEKLQRARNETIHKRMWFEQRQDLMTNTTLWICNGRYWQAKEKKFKGYSDMLQLF
;
A
#
# COMPACT_ATOMS: atom_id res chain seq x y z
N PHE A 1 6.59 -36.90 -41.68
CA PHE A 1 5.32 -36.25 -41.29
C PHE A 1 5.59 -35.34 -40.11
N PHE A 2 5.86 -34.05 -40.35
CA PHE A 2 5.98 -33.05 -39.29
C PHE A 2 4.57 -32.63 -38.86
N PHE A 3 4.10 -33.12 -37.73
CA PHE A 3 2.98 -32.46 -37.04
C PHE A 3 3.54 -31.29 -36.25
N ARG A 4 3.52 -30.09 -36.84
CA ARG A 4 3.51 -28.86 -36.05
C ARG A 4 2.11 -28.73 -35.47
N VAL A 5 1.91 -29.25 -34.26
CA VAL A 5 0.78 -28.83 -33.42
C VAL A 5 1.05 -27.38 -33.05
N ASN A 6 0.07 -26.51 -33.23
CA ASN A 6 0.08 -25.10 -32.82
C ASN A 6 0.46 -24.96 -31.33
N GLN A 7 1.75 -24.95 -30.99
CA GLN A 7 2.23 -24.53 -29.69
C GLN A 7 2.22 -23.01 -29.69
N LYS A 8 1.16 -22.43 -29.15
CA LYS A 8 1.21 -21.05 -28.68
C LYS A 8 2.06 -21.08 -27.41
N ASP A 9 3.24 -20.48 -27.47
CA ASP A 9 4.05 -20.26 -26.29
C ASP A 9 3.46 -19.06 -25.53
N TYR A 10 2.90 -19.32 -24.35
CA TYR A 10 2.35 -18.28 -23.49
C TYR A 10 3.49 -17.68 -22.66
N LEU A 11 3.67 -16.36 -22.75
CA LEU A 11 4.65 -15.64 -21.91
C LEU A 11 4.11 -15.36 -20.50
N PHE A 12 2.79 -15.18 -20.40
CA PHE A 12 2.09 -14.92 -19.16
C PHE A 12 0.61 -15.27 -19.32
N GLU A 13 0.01 -15.81 -18.26
CA GLU A 13 -1.43 -16.02 -18.14
C GLU A 13 -1.90 -15.40 -16.82
N ALA A 14 -3.01 -14.66 -16.88
CA ALA A 14 -3.58 -14.04 -15.70
C ALA A 14 -4.26 -15.09 -14.81
N ILE A 15 -4.08 -14.98 -13.49
CA ILE A 15 -4.76 -15.84 -12.53
C ILE A 15 -6.28 -15.59 -12.62
N PRO A 16 -7.11 -16.63 -12.82
CA PRO A 16 -8.56 -16.48 -12.84
C PRO A 16 -9.09 -15.86 -11.55
N LEU A 17 -10.12 -15.01 -11.67
CA LEU A 17 -10.74 -14.38 -10.52
C LEU A 17 -11.47 -15.41 -9.62
N PRO A 18 -11.52 -15.18 -8.30
CA PRO A 18 -12.38 -15.95 -7.41
C PRO A 18 -13.84 -15.94 -7.88
N LYS A 19 -14.58 -17.03 -7.63
CA LYS A 19 -15.97 -17.19 -8.10
C LYS A 19 -16.91 -16.07 -7.66
N ASN A 20 -16.65 -15.48 -6.50
CA ASN A 20 -17.43 -14.42 -5.87
C ASN A 20 -16.85 -13.02 -6.08
N ALA A 21 -15.86 -12.85 -6.97
CA ALA A 21 -15.20 -11.55 -7.15
C ALA A 21 -16.17 -10.41 -7.46
N ASN A 22 -17.28 -10.69 -8.16
CA ASN A 22 -18.34 -9.71 -8.44
C ASN A 22 -19.00 -9.10 -7.18
N GLN A 23 -18.96 -9.80 -6.04
CA GLN A 23 -19.45 -9.31 -4.75
C GLN A 23 -18.40 -8.49 -3.99
N PHE A 24 -17.12 -8.63 -4.37
CA PHE A 24 -15.96 -8.03 -3.70
C PHE A 24 -15.17 -7.16 -4.69
N TYR A 25 -15.86 -6.20 -5.31
CA TYR A 25 -15.26 -5.17 -6.17
C TYR A 25 -14.49 -5.70 -7.41
N GLY A 26 -14.70 -6.95 -7.80
CA GLY A 26 -13.95 -7.60 -8.88
C GLY A 26 -12.50 -7.93 -8.51
N PHE A 27 -12.17 -8.00 -7.21
CA PHE A 27 -10.80 -8.22 -6.76
C PHE A 27 -10.26 -9.61 -7.11
N SER A 28 -8.98 -9.65 -7.49
CA SER A 28 -8.20 -10.88 -7.56
C SER A 28 -7.84 -11.36 -6.16
N GLN A 29 -7.44 -12.63 -6.04
CA GLN A 29 -6.94 -13.16 -4.76
C GLN A 29 -5.77 -12.34 -4.21
N PHE A 30 -4.90 -11.83 -5.10
CA PHE A 30 -3.80 -10.96 -4.73
C PHE A 30 -4.30 -9.65 -4.11
N ALA A 31 -5.29 -8.99 -4.74
CA ALA A 31 -5.84 -7.74 -4.23
C ALA A 31 -6.52 -7.92 -2.87
N CYS A 32 -7.23 -9.03 -2.67
CA CYS A 32 -7.84 -9.36 -1.36
C CYS A 32 -6.79 -9.47 -0.24
N GLY A 33 -5.58 -9.96 -0.53
CA GLY A 33 -4.51 -10.12 0.45
C GLY A 33 -3.74 -8.83 0.79
N LEU A 34 -3.91 -7.74 0.03
CA LEU A 34 -3.11 -6.52 0.23
C LEU A 34 -3.37 -5.82 1.57
N ASN A 35 -4.58 -5.94 2.12
CA ASN A 35 -4.97 -5.24 3.35
C ASN A 35 -4.89 -6.12 4.61
N GLU A 36 -4.41 -7.36 4.49
CA GLU A 36 -4.30 -8.31 5.58
C GLU A 36 -2.94 -8.21 6.30
N PHE A 37 -2.94 -8.45 7.62
CA PHE A 37 -1.73 -8.76 8.36
C PHE A 37 -1.68 -10.28 8.53
N LEU A 38 -0.64 -10.91 8.00
CA LEU A 38 -0.51 -12.37 8.04
C LEU A 38 -0.11 -12.87 9.42
N SER A 39 0.45 -12.00 10.26
CA SER A 39 0.81 -12.31 11.65
C SER A 39 0.76 -11.06 12.54
N ASN A 40 0.66 -11.30 13.86
CA ASN A 40 0.78 -10.22 14.85
C ASN A 40 2.16 -9.56 14.84
N ASP A 41 3.23 -10.32 14.57
CA ASP A 41 4.59 -9.79 14.46
C ASP A 41 4.71 -8.82 13.29
N GLU A 42 4.09 -9.15 12.15
CA GLU A 42 4.05 -8.24 11.01
C GLU A 42 3.35 -6.93 11.39
N LYS A 43 2.19 -7.02 12.05
CA LYS A 43 1.45 -5.85 12.53
C LYS A 43 2.28 -5.00 13.49
N LEU A 44 2.95 -5.61 14.47
CA LEU A 44 3.81 -4.91 15.43
C LEU A 44 5.06 -4.30 14.78
N SER A 45 5.49 -4.84 13.64
CA SER A 45 6.64 -4.34 12.87
C SER A 45 6.28 -3.31 11.82
N ALA A 46 5.00 -3.02 11.58
CA ALA A 46 4.57 -2.05 10.57
C ALA A 46 4.61 -0.62 11.14
N PRO A 47 4.94 0.39 10.32
CA PRO A 47 4.93 1.77 10.77
C PRO A 47 3.48 2.23 11.01
N PRO A 48 3.23 3.22 11.88
CA PRO A 48 1.91 3.82 12.06
C PRO A 48 1.31 4.40 10.77
N THR A 49 2.12 4.65 9.74
CA THR A 49 1.67 5.16 8.43
C THR A 49 1.27 4.05 7.44
N ASP A 50 1.37 2.77 7.80
CA ASP A 50 0.98 1.65 6.93
C ASP A 50 -0.52 1.70 6.63
N SER A 51 -0.90 1.57 5.35
CA SER A 51 -2.28 1.69 4.91
C SER A 51 -3.24 0.71 5.59
N ARG A 52 -2.75 -0.44 6.05
CA ARG A 52 -3.57 -1.45 6.76
C ARG A 52 -4.08 -0.99 8.11
N PHE A 53 -3.48 0.07 8.67
CA PHE A 53 -3.98 0.70 9.89
C PHE A 53 -5.03 1.77 9.63
N ARG A 54 -5.33 2.12 8.37
CA ARG A 54 -6.34 3.15 8.08
C ARG A 54 -7.71 2.73 8.60
N PRO A 55 -8.31 3.50 9.53
CA PRO A 55 -9.55 3.12 10.18
C PRO A 55 -10.74 3.13 9.23
N ASP A 56 -10.75 4.01 8.23
CA ASP A 56 -11.83 4.13 7.27
C ASP A 56 -11.85 2.97 6.25
N LEU A 57 -10.68 2.56 5.76
CA LEU A 57 -10.55 1.36 4.92
C LEU A 57 -10.95 0.10 5.69
N LYS A 58 -10.51 -0.04 6.95
CA LYS A 58 -10.85 -1.22 7.77
C LYS A 58 -12.33 -1.28 8.12
N ALA A 59 -12.97 -0.13 8.38
CA ALA A 59 -14.42 -0.07 8.60
C ALA A 59 -15.19 -0.48 7.33
N LEU A 60 -14.77 0.02 6.15
CA LEU A 60 -15.38 -0.34 4.88
C LEU A 60 -15.25 -1.83 4.56
N GLU A 61 -14.06 -2.40 4.80
CA GLU A 61 -13.81 -3.84 4.63
C GLU A 61 -14.72 -4.71 5.52
N ASN A 62 -15.03 -4.23 6.72
CA ASN A 62 -15.96 -4.89 7.65
C ASN A 62 -17.45 -4.54 7.40
N ALA A 63 -17.76 -3.91 6.26
CA ALA A 63 -19.09 -3.45 5.87
C ALA A 63 -19.74 -2.40 6.81
N ASP A 64 -18.95 -1.74 7.66
CA ASP A 64 -19.39 -0.62 8.50
C ASP A 64 -19.25 0.71 7.75
N THR A 65 -20.21 0.99 6.88
CA THR A 65 -20.20 2.16 6.00
C THR A 65 -20.30 3.48 6.76
N SER A 66 -21.10 3.53 7.82
CA SER A 66 -21.26 4.71 8.67
C SER A 66 -19.93 5.11 9.30
N ARG A 67 -19.24 4.16 9.94
CA ARG A 67 -17.92 4.42 10.54
C ARG A 67 -16.87 4.75 9.49
N ALA A 68 -16.91 4.12 8.32
CA ALA A 68 -15.97 4.41 7.24
C ALA A 68 -16.09 5.87 6.77
N ILE A 69 -17.31 6.38 6.61
CA ILE A 69 -17.57 7.77 6.20
C ILE A 69 -17.05 8.75 7.26
N GLU A 70 -17.34 8.50 8.54
CA GLU A 70 -16.88 9.36 9.64
C GLU A 70 -15.35 9.39 9.73
N ALA A 71 -14.71 8.21 9.74
CA ALA A 71 -13.27 8.08 9.80
C ALA A 71 -12.58 8.73 8.59
N LYS A 72 -13.16 8.60 7.38
CA LYS A 72 -12.67 9.26 6.17
C LYS A 72 -12.72 10.79 6.31
N ALA A 73 -13.85 11.34 6.76
CA ALA A 73 -14.00 12.78 6.94
C ALA A 73 -12.99 13.35 7.94
N ASN A 74 -12.75 12.64 9.05
CA ASN A 74 -11.75 13.00 10.05
C ASN A 74 -10.32 12.97 9.49
N LEU A 75 -9.96 11.89 8.79
CA LEU A 75 -8.64 11.71 8.18
C LEU A 75 -8.35 12.80 7.14
N GLU A 76 -9.30 13.11 6.27
CA GLU A 76 -9.16 14.18 5.28
C GLU A 76 -9.10 15.58 5.90
N LYS A 77 -9.85 15.83 6.98
CA LYS A 77 -9.79 17.10 7.73
C LYS A 77 -8.40 17.30 8.35
N LEU A 78 -7.86 16.27 9.00
CA LEU A 78 -6.51 16.31 9.56
C LEU A 78 -5.46 16.49 8.46
N GLN A 79 -5.64 15.82 7.31
CA GLN A 79 -4.75 15.99 6.17
C GLN A 79 -4.77 17.43 5.62
N ARG A 80 -5.95 18.03 5.46
CA ARG A 80 -6.09 19.42 4.98
C ARG A 80 -5.45 20.45 5.91
N ALA A 81 -5.38 20.16 7.22
CA ALA A 81 -4.73 21.01 8.20
C ALA A 81 -3.20 20.80 8.28
N ARG A 82 -2.65 19.75 7.67
CA ARG A 82 -1.20 19.47 7.72
C ARG A 82 -0.43 20.42 6.81
N ASN A 83 0.67 20.94 7.34
CA ASN A 83 1.60 21.78 6.58
C ASN A 83 2.69 20.93 5.92
N GLU A 84 2.76 20.96 4.59
CA GLU A 84 3.75 20.23 3.80
C GLU A 84 5.19 20.74 4.00
N THR A 85 5.38 21.97 4.47
CA THR A 85 6.74 22.48 4.78
C THR A 85 7.33 21.80 6.01
N ILE A 86 6.47 21.37 6.93
CA ILE A 86 6.81 20.65 8.17
C ILE A 86 6.81 19.14 7.90
N HIS A 87 5.83 18.64 7.13
CA HIS A 87 5.70 17.22 6.83
C HIS A 87 6.45 16.82 5.55
N LYS A 88 7.65 16.26 5.71
CA LYS A 88 8.47 15.78 4.60
C LYS A 88 8.36 14.26 4.42
N ARG A 89 8.54 13.82 3.18
CA ARG A 89 8.61 12.39 2.84
C ARG A 89 9.84 11.77 3.52
N MET A 90 9.67 10.64 4.20
CA MET A 90 10.77 10.00 4.96
C MET A 90 11.55 8.96 4.15
N TRP A 91 10.89 8.18 3.30
CA TRP A 91 11.47 6.98 2.68
C TRP A 91 11.99 7.20 1.26
N PHE A 92 11.67 8.35 0.66
CA PHE A 92 11.99 8.66 -0.73
C PHE A 92 12.56 10.08 -0.84
N GLU A 93 13.44 10.27 -1.81
CA GLU A 93 14.10 11.54 -2.14
C GLU A 93 13.96 11.84 -3.63
N GLN A 94 13.81 13.11 -3.98
CA GLN A 94 13.78 13.52 -5.38
C GLN A 94 15.20 13.49 -5.97
N ARG A 95 15.34 12.88 -7.14
CA ARG A 95 16.56 12.96 -7.96
C ARG A 95 16.19 13.23 -9.41
N GLN A 96 17.06 13.96 -10.11
CA GLN A 96 16.96 14.08 -11.57
C GLN A 96 17.52 12.82 -12.22
N ASP A 97 16.74 12.22 -13.10
CA ASP A 97 17.22 11.16 -13.96
C ASP A 97 17.94 11.76 -15.17
N LEU A 98 19.22 11.43 -15.34
CA LEU A 98 20.06 11.94 -16.42
C LEU A 98 19.67 11.39 -17.78
N MET A 99 18.98 10.23 -17.82
CA MET A 99 18.60 9.58 -19.07
C MET A 99 17.30 10.15 -19.64
N THR A 100 16.30 10.37 -18.78
CA THR A 100 14.98 10.87 -19.20
C THR A 100 14.77 12.37 -18.94
N ASN A 101 15.68 13.01 -18.21
CA ASN A 101 15.56 14.40 -17.74
C ASN A 101 14.26 14.65 -16.93
N THR A 102 13.83 13.63 -16.17
CA THR A 102 12.64 13.69 -15.32
C THR A 102 13.00 13.60 -13.83
N THR A 103 12.18 14.22 -13.00
CA THR A 103 12.30 14.10 -11.54
C THR A 103 11.72 12.77 -11.08
N LEU A 104 12.56 11.91 -10.52
CA LEU A 104 12.16 10.63 -9.93
C LEU A 104 12.16 10.71 -8.40
N TRP A 105 11.32 9.90 -7.77
CA TRP A 105 11.37 9.62 -6.33
C TRP A 105 12.10 8.31 -6.09
N ILE A 106 13.29 8.38 -5.50
CA ILE A 106 14.16 7.22 -5.29
C ILE A 106 14.12 6.83 -3.81
N CYS A 107 13.97 5.53 -3.54
CA CYS A 107 14.01 5.00 -2.19
C CYS A 107 15.40 5.25 -1.56
N ASN A 108 15.43 5.80 -0.35
CA ASN A 108 16.69 6.06 0.35
C ASN A 108 17.24 4.86 1.15
N GLY A 109 16.58 3.69 1.05
CA GLY A 109 17.00 2.46 1.72
C GLY A 109 16.76 2.41 3.24
N ARG A 110 16.28 3.49 3.85
CA ARG A 110 16.15 3.60 5.31
C ARG A 110 14.94 2.85 5.88
N TYR A 111 13.93 2.55 5.06
CA TYR A 111 12.69 1.92 5.52
C TYR A 111 12.93 0.56 6.17
N TRP A 112 13.65 -0.34 5.49
CA TRP A 112 13.86 -1.71 6.00
C TRP A 112 14.77 -1.71 7.23
N GLN A 113 15.79 -0.86 7.26
CA GLN A 113 16.64 -0.65 8.44
C GLN A 113 15.83 -0.13 9.64
N ALA A 114 14.88 0.77 9.40
CA ALA A 114 13.96 1.26 10.42
C ALA A 114 13.03 0.15 10.92
N LYS A 115 12.50 -0.67 10.00
CA LYS A 115 11.61 -1.79 10.30
C LYS A 115 12.28 -2.84 11.20
N GLU A 116 13.53 -3.20 10.93
CA GLU A 116 14.33 -4.10 11.79
C GLU A 116 14.43 -3.59 13.24
N LYS A 117 14.54 -2.27 13.40
CA LYS A 117 14.58 -1.60 14.71
C LYS A 117 13.20 -1.27 15.26
N LYS A 118 12.12 -1.78 14.66
CA LYS A 118 10.72 -1.49 15.00
C LYS A 118 10.43 0.02 15.06
N PHE A 119 11.02 0.76 14.11
CA PHE A 119 10.95 2.22 13.99
C PHE A 119 11.36 3.00 15.25
N LYS A 120 12.09 2.37 16.18
CA LYS A 120 12.68 3.07 17.34
C LYS A 120 13.68 4.12 16.84
N GLY A 121 13.54 5.36 17.30
CA GLY A 121 14.39 6.49 16.91
C GLY A 121 13.87 7.32 15.73
N TYR A 122 12.68 7.02 15.21
CA TYR A 122 12.00 7.85 14.19
C TYR A 122 10.89 8.69 14.85
N SER A 123 11.27 9.61 15.74
CA SER A 123 10.34 10.51 16.46
C SER A 123 9.53 11.41 15.52
N ASP A 124 10.09 11.71 14.35
CA ASP A 124 9.51 12.63 13.38
C ASP A 124 8.44 11.95 12.51
N MET A 125 8.21 10.64 12.71
CA MET A 125 7.17 9.90 12.02
C MET A 125 5.80 10.32 12.53
N LEU A 126 5.02 10.93 11.65
CA LEU A 126 3.66 11.36 11.99
C LEU A 126 2.73 10.17 12.18
N GLN A 127 1.96 10.21 13.27
CA GLN A 127 0.72 9.46 13.40
C GLN A 127 -0.33 10.13 12.52
N LEU A 128 -0.78 9.45 11.45
CA LEU A 128 -1.67 10.06 10.46
C LEU A 128 -3.15 9.89 10.77
N PHE A 129 -3.50 8.90 11.60
CA PHE A 129 -4.83 8.47 12.02
C PHE A 129 -4.76 7.79 13.38
#